data_AF-A0A818JY07-F1
#
_entry.id   AF-A0A818JY07-F1
#
_cell.length_a   1.000
_cell.length_b   1.000
_cell.length_c   1.000
_cell.angle_alpha   90.00
_cell.angle_beta   90.00
_cell.angle_gamma   90.00
#
_symmetry.space_group_name_H-M   'P 1'
#
loop_
_entity.id
_entity.type
_entity.pdbx_description
1 polymer ?
#
loop_
_entity_poly.entity_id
_entity_poly.type
_entity_poly.pdbx_seq_one_letter_code
_entity_poly.pdbx_strand_id
1 'polypeptide(L)'
;MENFQNIIQQLLNKSKFLETLNEDQIQYINANDIRSNKKILTTISDVDTILERTYFNDNVILWYSSDNMKLEREDEWRQTYQELLLELPRCEPRRKLIYVDFSDFEQKLEYFKIVRFPSTIHNDDKSTSLPPIEINVLLMGETGVGKSTFINAFVNYLKFEKLQQAEQGEPIVLIPVSFLITIGEHFNEFIVKFGDVDQNENYEQQGQSVTQQCKSYVLK
;
A
#
# COMPACT_ATOMS: atom_id res chain seq x y z
N MET A 1 34.52 -15.16 -26.64
CA MET A 1 34.56 -16.15 -25.53
C MET A 1 34.06 -15.57 -24.23
N GLU A 2 34.41 -14.33 -23.85
CA GLU A 2 33.92 -13.68 -22.62
C GLU A 2 32.38 -13.63 -22.48
N ASN A 3 31.66 -13.26 -23.55
CA ASN A 3 30.19 -13.17 -23.49
C ASN A 3 29.52 -14.52 -23.14
N PHE A 4 30.05 -15.62 -23.67
CA PHE A 4 29.54 -16.96 -23.38
C PHE A 4 29.82 -17.37 -21.93
N GLN A 5 31.00 -17.06 -21.41
CA GLN A 5 31.32 -17.32 -20.00
C GLN A 5 30.44 -16.51 -19.05
N ASN A 6 30.15 -15.25 -19.40
CA ASN A 6 29.25 -14.41 -18.61
C ASN A 6 27.83 -14.98 -18.57
N ILE A 7 27.29 -15.39 -19.73
CA ILE A 7 25.96 -16.03 -19.81
C ILE A 7 25.91 -17.30 -18.96
N ILE A 8 26.93 -18.17 -19.05
CA ILE A 8 26.99 -19.38 -18.21
C ILE A 8 27.00 -19.01 -16.73
N GLN A 9 27.79 -18.00 -16.34
CA GLN A 9 27.87 -17.60 -14.94
C GLN A 9 26.54 -17.05 -14.42
N GLN A 10 25.83 -16.26 -15.22
CA GLN A 10 24.49 -15.77 -14.90
C GLN A 10 23.50 -16.92 -14.71
N LEU A 11 23.50 -17.91 -15.61
CA LEU A 11 22.64 -19.09 -15.50
C LEU A 11 22.95 -19.92 -14.24
N LEU A 12 24.22 -20.11 -13.91
CA LEU A 12 24.63 -20.81 -12.69
C LEU A 12 24.21 -20.05 -11.43
N ASN A 13 24.35 -18.72 -11.42
CA ASN A 13 23.90 -17.89 -10.31
C ASN A 13 22.38 -17.95 -10.14
N LYS A 14 21.64 -17.94 -11.26
CA LYS A 14 20.18 -18.11 -11.25
C LYS A 14 19.79 -19.47 -10.68
N SER A 15 20.42 -20.55 -11.12
CA SER A 15 20.16 -21.91 -10.61
C SER A 15 20.34 -21.99 -9.09
N LYS A 16 21.46 -21.49 -8.57
CA LYS A 16 21.72 -21.45 -7.12
C LYS A 16 20.68 -20.64 -6.37
N PHE A 17 20.26 -19.51 -6.94
CA PHE A 17 19.22 -18.69 -6.33
C PHE A 17 17.87 -19.41 -6.26
N LEU A 18 17.48 -20.12 -7.32
CA LEU A 18 16.26 -20.94 -7.33
C LEU A 18 16.32 -22.07 -6.29
N GLU A 19 17.49 -22.67 -6.09
CA GLU A 19 17.71 -23.65 -5.02
C GLU A 19 17.49 -23.03 -3.64
N THR A 20 18.03 -21.83 -3.37
CA THR A 20 17.81 -21.09 -2.12
C THR A 20 16.34 -20.79 -1.88
N LEU A 21 15.62 -20.30 -2.91
CA LEU A 21 14.18 -20.05 -2.79
C LEU A 21 13.42 -21.33 -2.40
N ASN A 22 13.77 -22.46 -3.02
CA ASN A 22 13.13 -23.74 -2.76
C ASN A 22 13.44 -24.27 -1.34
N GLU A 23 14.67 -24.10 -0.84
CA GLU A 23 15.05 -24.43 0.55
C GLU A 23 14.21 -23.65 1.56
N ASP A 24 13.96 -22.37 1.28
CA ASP A 24 13.12 -21.49 2.09
C ASP A 24 11.61 -21.65 1.83
N GLN A 25 11.21 -22.68 1.06
CA GLN A 25 9.81 -22.99 0.70
C GLN A 25 9.10 -21.85 -0.06
N ILE A 26 9.87 -21.05 -0.79
CA ILE A 26 9.36 -19.98 -1.66
C ILE A 26 9.12 -20.55 -3.05
N GLN A 27 7.89 -20.37 -3.56
CA GLN A 27 7.57 -20.77 -4.93
C GLN A 27 8.12 -19.75 -5.92
N TYR A 28 8.53 -20.21 -7.10
CA TYR A 28 9.06 -19.35 -8.15
C TYR A 28 8.15 -19.37 -9.38
N ILE A 29 7.89 -18.20 -9.96
CA ILE A 29 7.17 -18.02 -11.22
C ILE A 29 7.97 -17.06 -12.09
N ASN A 30 8.25 -17.43 -13.33
CA ASN A 30 8.71 -16.47 -14.36
C ASN A 30 7.48 -15.75 -14.93
N ALA A 31 7.50 -14.41 -14.96
CA ALA A 31 6.40 -13.60 -15.46
C ALA A 31 6.05 -13.92 -16.93
N ASN A 32 7.04 -14.31 -17.75
CA ASN A 32 6.82 -14.71 -19.14
C ASN A 32 6.10 -16.07 -19.29
N ASP A 33 6.16 -16.92 -18.27
CA ASP A 33 5.50 -18.23 -18.30
C ASP A 33 4.01 -18.14 -17.93
N ILE A 34 3.56 -16.98 -17.44
CA ILE A 34 2.16 -16.73 -17.13
C ILE A 34 1.38 -16.66 -18.44
N ARG A 35 0.33 -17.47 -18.57
CA ARG A 35 -0.44 -17.58 -19.82
C ARG A 35 -1.71 -16.76 -19.77
N SER A 36 -1.97 -16.01 -20.83
CA SER A 36 -3.27 -15.40 -21.14
C SER A 36 -3.94 -16.11 -22.32
N ASN A 37 -5.27 -16.14 -22.35
CA ASN A 37 -6.09 -16.75 -23.40
C ASN A 37 -5.99 -16.00 -24.75
N LYS A 38 -4.81 -16.03 -25.39
CA LYS A 38 -4.44 -15.56 -26.76
C LYS A 38 -3.71 -14.22 -26.89
N LYS A 39 -3.25 -13.59 -25.80
CA LYS A 39 -2.45 -12.35 -25.89
C LYS A 39 -1.06 -12.56 -25.27
N ILE A 40 -0.02 -12.06 -25.94
CA ILE A 40 1.31 -11.94 -25.34
C ILE A 40 1.18 -10.97 -24.16
N LEU A 41 1.64 -11.38 -22.99
CA LEU A 41 1.72 -10.51 -21.82
C LEU A 41 2.88 -9.54 -22.04
N THR A 42 2.56 -8.27 -22.20
CA THR A 42 3.58 -7.22 -22.40
C THR A 42 3.60 -6.23 -21.24
N THR A 43 2.60 -6.27 -20.35
CA THR A 43 2.50 -5.33 -19.23
C THR A 43 2.43 -6.03 -17.88
N ILE A 44 2.96 -5.35 -16.86
CA ILE A 44 2.89 -5.79 -15.45
C ILE A 44 1.42 -5.88 -15.00
N SER A 45 0.56 -4.98 -15.48
CA SER A 45 -0.87 -4.99 -15.16
C SER A 45 -1.60 -6.23 -15.71
N ASP A 46 -1.18 -6.76 -16.86
CA ASP A 46 -1.75 -7.99 -17.41
C ASP A 46 -1.36 -9.19 -16.52
N VAL A 47 -0.09 -9.23 -16.07
CA VAL A 47 0.41 -10.24 -15.12
C VAL A 47 -0.34 -10.16 -13.80
N ASP A 48 -0.48 -8.95 -13.25
CA ASP A 48 -1.23 -8.68 -12.01
C ASP A 48 -2.64 -9.22 -12.09
N THR A 49 -3.37 -8.89 -13.16
CA THR A 49 -4.76 -9.33 -13.34
C THR A 49 -4.90 -10.85 -13.32
N ILE A 50 -3.93 -11.58 -13.88
CA ILE A 50 -3.96 -13.05 -13.92
C ILE A 50 -3.61 -13.63 -12.55
N LEU A 51 -2.55 -13.13 -11.91
CA LEU A 51 -2.12 -13.61 -10.61
C LEU A 51 -3.15 -13.30 -9.52
N GLU A 52 -3.75 -12.11 -9.54
CA GLU A 52 -4.87 -11.75 -8.68
C GLU A 52 -6.02 -12.73 -8.83
N ARG A 53 -6.47 -13.03 -10.06
CA ARG A 53 -7.54 -14.01 -10.28
C ARG A 53 -7.17 -15.43 -9.85
N THR A 54 -5.89 -15.78 -9.95
CA THR A 54 -5.38 -17.12 -9.63
C THR A 54 -5.33 -17.32 -8.11
N TYR A 55 -4.83 -16.32 -7.37
CA TYR A 55 -4.52 -16.43 -5.95
C TYR A 55 -5.49 -15.64 -5.05
N PHE A 56 -6.55 -15.05 -5.60
CA PHE A 56 -7.50 -14.20 -4.87
C PHE A 56 -8.00 -14.81 -3.55
N ASN A 57 -8.23 -16.12 -3.54
CA ASN A 57 -8.77 -16.84 -2.38
C ASN A 57 -7.68 -17.51 -1.51
N ASP A 58 -6.41 -17.46 -1.93
CA ASP A 58 -5.31 -18.13 -1.26
C ASP A 58 -4.61 -17.23 -0.24
N ASN A 59 -4.07 -17.81 0.83
CA ASN A 59 -3.19 -17.11 1.77
C ASN A 59 -1.77 -16.96 1.17
N VAL A 60 -1.61 -16.05 0.21
CA VAL A 60 -0.41 -15.91 -0.60
C VAL A 60 0.16 -14.49 -0.53
N ILE A 61 1.48 -14.39 -0.43
CA ILE A 61 2.24 -13.19 -0.75
C ILE A 61 2.88 -13.40 -2.12
N LEU A 62 2.66 -12.46 -3.04
CA LEU A 62 3.41 -12.35 -4.27
C LEU A 62 4.48 -11.28 -4.11
N TRP A 63 5.73 -11.60 -4.42
CA TRP A 63 6.85 -10.68 -4.38
C TRP A 63 7.50 -10.59 -5.76
N TYR A 64 7.38 -9.41 -6.35
CA TYR A 64 7.78 -9.10 -7.71
C TYR A 64 9.18 -8.50 -7.66
N SER A 65 10.09 -9.08 -8.42
CA SER A 65 11.47 -8.64 -8.49
C SER A 65 12.09 -9.07 -9.82
N SER A 66 13.31 -8.61 -10.08
CA SER A 66 14.13 -9.03 -11.21
C SER A 66 15.60 -9.15 -10.80
N ASP A 67 16.39 -9.86 -11.58
CA ASP A 67 17.82 -10.06 -11.33
C ASP A 67 18.57 -8.73 -11.39
N ASN A 68 18.21 -7.83 -12.31
CA ASN A 68 18.79 -6.49 -12.39
C ASN A 68 18.53 -5.68 -11.11
N MET A 69 17.31 -5.72 -10.59
CA MET A 69 16.99 -5.01 -9.36
C MET A 69 17.69 -5.58 -8.13
N LYS A 70 17.84 -6.91 -8.07
CA LYS A 70 18.62 -7.56 -7.03
C LYS A 70 20.08 -7.11 -7.05
N LEU A 71 20.65 -6.89 -8.24
CA LEU A 71 22.02 -6.39 -8.40
C LEU A 71 22.14 -4.89 -8.07
N GLU A 72 21.21 -4.07 -8.55
CA GLU A 72 21.23 -2.61 -8.36
C GLU A 72 20.90 -2.19 -6.92
N ARG A 73 20.08 -2.98 -6.22
CA ARG A 73 19.56 -2.68 -4.88
C ARG A 73 19.67 -3.87 -3.94
N GLU A 74 20.86 -4.44 -3.86
CA GLU A 74 21.12 -5.68 -3.12
C GLU A 74 20.71 -5.61 -1.65
N ASP A 75 21.02 -4.52 -0.95
CA ASP A 75 20.69 -4.36 0.47
C ASP A 75 19.17 -4.29 0.71
N GLU A 76 18.45 -3.50 -0.10
CA GLU A 76 16.98 -3.39 -0.05
C GLU A 76 16.32 -4.75 -0.37
N TRP A 77 16.86 -5.47 -1.36
CA TRP A 77 16.40 -6.80 -1.72
C TRP A 77 16.60 -7.78 -0.56
N ARG A 78 17.79 -7.79 0.07
CA ARG A 78 18.12 -8.67 1.21
C ARG A 78 17.25 -8.37 2.42
N GLN A 79 17.02 -7.10 2.72
CA GLN A 79 16.13 -6.70 3.81
C GLN A 79 14.72 -7.18 3.55
N THR A 80 14.18 -6.92 2.36
CA THR A 80 12.84 -7.37 1.95
C THR A 80 12.71 -8.89 2.04
N TYR A 81 13.73 -9.62 1.57
CA TYR A 81 13.79 -11.08 1.68
C TYR A 81 13.64 -11.55 3.13
N GLN A 82 14.41 -10.98 4.04
CA GLN A 82 14.37 -11.36 5.45
C GLN A 82 13.02 -11.03 6.10
N GLU A 83 12.46 -9.85 5.82
CA GLU A 83 11.14 -9.47 6.32
C GLU A 83 10.04 -10.42 5.86
N LEU A 84 10.06 -10.82 4.57
CA LEU A 84 9.10 -11.76 4.02
C LEU A 84 9.24 -13.17 4.61
N LEU A 85 10.45 -13.63 4.89
CA LEU A 85 10.67 -14.91 5.58
C LEU A 85 10.11 -14.90 7.01
N LEU A 86 10.15 -13.76 7.71
CA LEU A 86 9.56 -13.64 9.05
C LEU A 86 8.02 -13.70 9.01
N GLU A 87 7.40 -13.31 7.89
CA GLU A 87 5.94 -13.42 7.70
C GLU A 87 5.45 -14.85 7.45
N LEU A 88 6.33 -15.79 7.08
CA LEU A 88 5.95 -17.17 6.81
C LEU A 88 5.70 -17.93 8.13
N PRO A 89 4.43 -18.27 8.46
CA PRO A 89 4.12 -18.91 9.72
C PRO A 89 4.70 -20.31 9.77
N ARG A 90 5.25 -20.69 10.93
CA ARG A 90 5.80 -22.04 11.15
C ARG A 90 4.72 -23.12 11.30
N CYS A 91 3.47 -22.71 11.49
CA CYS A 91 2.30 -23.59 11.73
C CYS A 91 1.17 -23.29 10.74
N GLU A 92 0.28 -24.27 10.52
CA GLU A 92 -0.87 -24.14 9.61
C GLU A 92 -1.96 -23.19 10.16
N PRO A 93 -2.72 -22.47 9.30
CA PRO A 93 -2.63 -22.46 7.83
C PRO A 93 -1.40 -21.71 7.33
N ARG A 94 -0.57 -22.37 6.51
CA ARG A 94 0.67 -21.79 6.00
C ARG A 94 0.36 -20.72 4.97
N ARG A 95 0.86 -19.51 5.23
CA ARG A 95 0.98 -18.48 4.20
C ARG A 95 2.06 -18.92 3.22
N LYS A 96 1.78 -18.81 1.93
CA LYS A 96 2.74 -19.12 0.86
C LYS A 96 3.40 -17.83 0.40
N LEU A 97 4.69 -17.87 0.10
CA LEU A 97 5.40 -16.79 -0.58
C LEU A 97 5.76 -17.25 -1.99
N ILE A 98 5.46 -16.41 -2.97
CA ILE A 98 5.74 -16.64 -4.38
C ILE A 98 6.62 -15.50 -4.90
N TYR A 99 7.83 -15.84 -5.33
CA TYR A 99 8.72 -14.95 -6.07
C TYR A 99 8.30 -14.91 -7.53
N VAL A 100 7.89 -13.73 -8.00
CA VAL A 100 7.50 -13.47 -9.39
C VAL A 100 8.64 -12.74 -10.08
N ASP A 101 9.28 -13.41 -11.03
CA ASP A 101 10.47 -12.94 -11.71
C ASP A 101 10.15 -12.22 -13.02
N PHE A 102 10.58 -10.96 -13.11
CA PHE A 102 10.45 -10.11 -14.29
C PHE A 102 11.79 -9.87 -15.00
N SER A 103 12.83 -10.66 -14.71
CA SER A 103 14.17 -10.50 -15.32
C SER A 103 14.16 -10.44 -16.84
N ASP A 104 13.33 -11.29 -17.46
CA ASP A 104 13.21 -11.38 -18.93
C ASP A 104 11.91 -10.75 -19.46
N PHE A 105 11.16 -10.02 -18.62
CA PHE A 105 9.87 -9.47 -19.02
C PHE A 105 10.05 -8.18 -19.84
N GLU A 106 9.19 -7.96 -20.84
CA GLU A 106 9.31 -6.83 -21.77
C GLU A 106 9.24 -5.46 -21.06
N GLN A 107 8.28 -5.33 -20.12
CA GLN A 107 8.19 -4.15 -19.27
C GLN A 107 9.08 -4.29 -18.04
N LYS A 108 10.02 -3.36 -17.86
CA LYS A 108 10.86 -3.31 -16.65
C LYS A 108 10.05 -2.93 -15.41
N LEU A 109 10.31 -3.61 -14.30
CA LEU A 109 9.91 -3.16 -12.97
C LEU A 109 10.79 -1.99 -12.51
N GLU A 110 10.17 -0.95 -11.98
CA GLU A 110 10.89 0.22 -11.43
C GLU A 110 11.21 0.07 -9.92
N TYR A 111 10.41 -0.73 -9.21
CA TYR A 111 10.51 -0.95 -7.76
C TYR A 111 9.96 -2.34 -7.39
N PHE A 112 10.35 -2.85 -6.21
CA PHE A 112 9.86 -4.12 -5.73
C PHE A 112 8.36 -3.98 -5.45
N LYS A 113 7.56 -4.93 -5.91
CA LYS A 113 6.11 -4.93 -5.64
C LYS A 113 5.78 -6.14 -4.78
N ILE A 114 5.07 -5.89 -3.68
CA ILE A 114 4.59 -6.94 -2.77
C ILE A 114 3.07 -6.87 -2.73
N VAL A 115 2.41 -7.97 -3.06
CA VAL A 115 0.95 -8.09 -3.02
C VAL A 115 0.59 -9.19 -2.03
N ARG A 116 -0.31 -8.87 -1.08
CA ARG A 116 -0.72 -9.80 -0.02
C ARG A 116 -2.21 -10.12 -0.21
N PHE A 117 -2.53 -11.39 -0.35
CA PHE A 117 -3.91 -11.87 -0.41
C PHE A 117 -4.34 -12.39 0.96
N PRO A 118 -5.50 -11.98 1.48
CA PRO A 118 -6.02 -12.50 2.74
C PRO A 118 -6.47 -13.95 2.56
N SER A 119 -6.23 -14.79 3.56
CA SER A 119 -6.82 -16.13 3.61
C SER A 119 -8.35 -16.02 3.63
N THR A 120 -9.02 -16.44 2.56
CA THR A 120 -10.48 -16.66 2.62
C THR A 120 -10.73 -17.93 3.44
N ILE A 121 -10.89 -17.78 4.75
CA ILE A 121 -11.44 -18.85 5.57
C ILE A 121 -12.93 -18.91 5.22
N HIS A 122 -13.29 -19.72 4.22
CA HIS A 122 -14.65 -20.23 4.12
C HIS A 122 -14.83 -21.27 5.23
N ASN A 123 -15.65 -20.96 6.24
CA ASN A 123 -16.40 -21.96 6.97
C ASN A 123 -17.60 -21.34 7.69
N ASP A 124 -18.74 -22.00 7.50
CA ASP A 124 -20.05 -21.84 8.14
C ASP A 124 -20.05 -22.09 9.67
N ASP A 125 -18.94 -21.86 10.37
CA ASP A 125 -18.89 -21.97 11.83
C ASP A 125 -18.76 -20.60 12.48
N LYS A 126 -19.76 -20.28 13.31
CA LYS A 126 -19.78 -19.11 14.18
C LYS A 126 -18.48 -19.02 15.00
N SER A 127 -17.95 -17.79 15.05
CA SER A 127 -16.89 -17.29 15.93
C SER A 127 -15.47 -17.82 15.70
N THR A 128 -14.72 -17.15 14.82
CA THR A 128 -13.60 -16.24 15.20
C THR A 128 -13.12 -15.53 13.93
N SER A 129 -13.75 -14.41 13.60
CA SER A 129 -13.14 -13.45 12.65
C SER A 129 -11.79 -13.04 13.23
N LEU A 130 -10.72 -13.14 12.44
CA LEU A 130 -9.48 -12.41 12.75
C LEU A 130 -9.88 -10.97 13.08
N PRO A 131 -9.36 -10.39 14.18
CA PRO A 131 -9.70 -9.02 14.51
C PRO A 131 -9.38 -8.15 13.30
N PRO A 132 -10.28 -7.25 12.90
CA PRO A 132 -10.03 -6.35 11.79
C PRO A 132 -8.66 -5.69 11.98
N ILE A 133 -7.88 -5.57 10.90
CA ILE A 133 -6.58 -4.91 10.95
C ILE A 133 -6.83 -3.45 11.35
N GLU A 134 -6.48 -3.11 12.58
CA GLU A 134 -6.57 -1.75 13.10
C GLU A 134 -5.29 -0.99 12.76
N ILE A 135 -5.42 0.11 12.01
CA ILE A 135 -4.32 1.02 11.69
C ILE A 135 -4.48 2.26 12.54
N ASN A 136 -3.49 2.53 13.39
CA ASN A 136 -3.42 3.75 14.19
C ASN A 136 -2.44 4.73 13.54
N VAL A 137 -2.94 5.89 13.13
CA VAL A 137 -2.12 6.97 12.55
C VAL A 137 -1.98 8.09 13.57
N LEU A 138 -0.74 8.35 14.00
CA LEU A 138 -0.40 9.48 14.88
C LEU A 138 0.07 10.68 14.04
N LEU A 139 -0.66 11.79 14.14
CA LEU A 139 -0.29 13.05 13.47
C LEU A 139 0.43 13.98 14.45
N MET A 140 1.65 14.37 14.11
CA MET A 140 2.47 15.29 14.90
C MET A 140 2.86 16.53 14.08
N GLY A 141 3.01 17.66 14.75
CA GLY A 141 3.43 18.93 14.14
C GLY A 141 3.03 20.13 14.97
N GLU A 142 3.64 21.28 14.70
CA GLU A 142 3.36 22.54 15.42
C GLU A 142 1.91 23.01 15.22
N THR A 143 1.47 23.97 16.04
CA THR A 143 0.17 24.62 15.87
C THR A 143 0.08 25.29 14.49
N GLY A 144 -1.07 25.18 13.84
CA GLY A 144 -1.33 25.88 12.56
C GLY A 144 -0.79 25.18 11.31
N VAL A 145 -0.03 24.08 11.43
CA VAL A 145 0.49 23.33 10.26
C VAL A 145 -0.59 22.57 9.45
N GLY A 146 -1.85 22.61 9.90
CA GLY A 146 -2.99 22.03 9.17
C GLY A 146 -3.37 20.59 9.54
N LYS A 147 -2.96 20.08 10.72
CA LYS A 147 -3.32 18.70 11.17
C LYS A 147 -4.83 18.43 11.17
N SER A 148 -5.63 19.34 11.73
CA SER A 148 -7.10 19.18 11.77
C SER A 148 -7.72 19.23 10.37
N THR A 149 -7.19 20.11 9.51
CA THR A 149 -7.55 20.18 8.10
C THR A 149 -7.24 18.87 7.36
N PHE A 150 -6.07 18.27 7.63
CA PHE A 150 -5.69 16.99 7.07
C PHE A 150 -6.64 15.87 7.47
N ILE A 151 -7.03 15.77 8.76
CA ILE A 151 -7.99 14.76 9.22
C ILE A 151 -9.31 14.88 8.45
N ASN A 152 -9.88 16.09 8.34
CA ASN A 152 -11.11 16.29 7.57
C ASN A 152 -10.94 15.92 6.09
N ALA A 153 -9.84 16.31 5.46
CA ALA A 153 -9.57 15.97 4.07
C ALA A 153 -9.43 14.45 3.88
N PHE A 154 -8.72 13.77 4.79
CA PHE A 154 -8.51 12.33 4.75
C PHE A 154 -9.83 11.55 4.84
N VAL A 155 -10.74 11.98 5.71
CA VAL A 155 -12.06 11.35 5.84
C VAL A 155 -12.91 11.52 4.58
N ASN A 156 -12.87 12.70 3.96
CA ASN A 156 -13.55 12.92 2.68
C ASN A 156 -12.93 12.12 1.54
N TYR A 157 -11.60 11.98 1.53
CA TYR A 157 -10.89 11.13 0.57
C TYR A 157 -11.31 9.66 0.69
N LEU A 158 -11.48 9.16 1.92
CA LEU A 158 -11.96 7.79 2.14
C LEU A 158 -13.43 7.60 1.77
N LYS A 159 -14.26 8.64 1.93
CA LYS A 159 -15.71 8.58 1.64
C LYS A 159 -16.02 8.67 0.14
N PHE A 160 -15.31 9.53 -0.58
CA PHE A 160 -15.62 9.85 -1.98
C PHE A 160 -14.54 9.31 -2.92
N GLU A 161 -14.93 8.46 -3.85
CA GLU A 161 -13.99 7.86 -4.82
C GLU A 161 -13.44 8.88 -5.83
N LYS A 162 -14.21 9.93 -6.12
CA LYS A 162 -13.88 10.93 -7.13
C LYS A 162 -14.14 12.33 -6.61
N LEU A 163 -13.33 13.28 -7.07
CA LEU A 163 -13.49 14.70 -6.72
C LEU A 163 -14.88 15.24 -7.11
N GLN A 164 -15.40 14.89 -8.28
CA GLN A 164 -16.73 15.36 -8.70
C GLN A 164 -17.85 14.88 -7.77
N GLN A 165 -17.70 13.71 -7.14
CA GLN A 165 -18.66 13.23 -6.16
C GLN A 165 -18.57 14.02 -4.86
N ALA A 166 -17.35 14.36 -4.43
CA ALA A 166 -17.12 15.19 -3.25
C ALA A 166 -17.64 16.62 -3.42
N GLU A 167 -17.53 17.20 -4.62
CA GLU A 167 -18.04 18.54 -4.94
C GLU A 167 -19.57 18.62 -4.92
N GLN A 168 -20.26 17.53 -5.27
CA GLN A 168 -21.72 17.45 -5.29
C GLN A 168 -22.30 16.96 -3.95
N GLY A 169 -21.50 16.29 -3.13
CA GLY A 169 -21.89 15.73 -1.85
C GLY A 169 -21.65 16.69 -0.68
N GLU A 170 -22.25 16.36 0.47
CA GLU A 170 -21.91 17.05 1.72
C GLU A 170 -20.58 16.52 2.29
N PRO A 171 -19.59 17.41 2.53
CA PRO A 171 -18.33 17.02 3.13
C PRO A 171 -18.51 16.51 4.56
N ILE A 172 -17.76 15.49 4.95
CA ILE A 172 -17.66 15.09 6.35
C ILE A 172 -16.70 16.03 7.07
N VAL A 173 -17.17 16.61 8.17
CA VAL A 173 -16.36 17.49 9.03
C VAL A 173 -16.31 16.87 10.41
N LEU A 174 -15.20 16.21 10.74
CA LEU A 174 -15.01 15.61 12.07
C LEU A 174 -14.53 16.63 13.09
N ILE A 175 -13.72 17.59 12.62
CA ILE A 175 -13.15 18.65 13.44
C ILE A 175 -13.63 19.96 12.84
N PRO A 176 -14.33 20.82 13.59
CA PRO A 176 -14.71 22.11 13.05
C PRO A 176 -13.48 22.87 12.54
N VAL A 177 -13.67 23.70 11.53
CA VAL A 177 -12.60 24.53 10.97
C VAL A 177 -13.07 25.96 10.88
N SER A 178 -12.15 26.88 11.18
CA SER A 178 -12.33 28.31 11.01
C SER A 178 -11.07 28.88 10.40
N PHE A 179 -11.17 29.45 9.20
CA PHE A 179 -10.04 30.08 8.53
C PHE A 179 -10.49 31.30 7.74
N LEU A 180 -9.55 32.23 7.55
CA LEU A 180 -9.77 33.46 6.82
C LEU A 180 -9.46 33.23 5.35
N ILE A 181 -10.37 33.62 4.47
CA ILE A 181 -10.16 33.67 3.04
C ILE A 181 -10.31 35.10 2.55
N THR A 182 -9.58 35.43 1.50
CA THR A 182 -9.63 36.76 0.88
C THR A 182 -10.14 36.60 -0.55
N ILE A 183 -11.22 37.29 -0.89
CA ILE A 183 -11.90 37.15 -2.20
C ILE A 183 -11.93 38.49 -2.94
N GLY A 184 -11.62 38.41 -4.23
CA GLY A 184 -11.74 39.53 -5.18
C GLY A 184 -10.60 40.54 -5.09
N GLU A 185 -10.60 41.49 -6.01
CA GLU A 185 -9.53 42.48 -6.16
C GLU A 185 -9.49 43.51 -5.02
N HIS A 186 -10.57 43.62 -4.24
CA HIS A 186 -10.65 44.51 -3.08
C HIS A 186 -10.17 43.87 -1.77
N PHE A 187 -9.63 42.65 -1.84
CA PHE A 187 -9.14 41.90 -0.68
C PHE A 187 -10.17 41.79 0.46
N ASN A 188 -11.43 41.52 0.10
CA ASN A 188 -12.48 41.34 1.11
C ASN A 188 -12.21 40.06 1.90
N GLU A 189 -12.08 40.19 3.22
CA GLU A 189 -11.81 39.07 4.12
C GLU A 189 -13.12 38.43 4.59
N PHE A 190 -13.18 37.11 4.53
CA PHE A 190 -14.29 36.30 5.02
C PHE A 190 -13.76 35.23 5.95
N ILE A 191 -14.39 35.09 7.11
CA ILE A 191 -14.14 33.94 7.99
C ILE A 191 -15.06 32.81 7.55
N VAL A 192 -14.48 31.76 6.98
CA VAL A 192 -15.19 30.52 6.72
C VAL A 192 -15.22 29.72 8.01
N LYS A 193 -16.43 29.39 8.48
CA LYS A 193 -16.65 28.44 9.58
C LYS A 193 -17.42 27.24 9.04
N PHE A 194 -16.96 26.05 9.36
CA PHE A 194 -17.55 24.82 8.86
C PHE A 194 -17.44 23.70 9.90
N GLY A 195 -18.51 22.93 10.09
CA GLY A 195 -18.67 21.94 11.16
C GLY A 195 -19.39 22.47 12.39
N ASP A 196 -19.82 21.54 13.25
CA ASP A 196 -20.50 21.85 14.51
C ASP A 196 -19.52 22.32 15.58
N VAL A 197 -20.01 23.09 16.55
CA VAL A 197 -19.19 23.60 17.66
C VAL A 197 -18.64 22.43 18.48
N ASP A 198 -17.31 22.36 18.63
CA ASP A 198 -16.61 21.40 19.48
C ASP A 198 -15.96 22.15 20.66
N GLN A 199 -16.22 21.69 21.89
CA GLN A 199 -15.62 22.27 23.10
C GLN A 199 -14.10 22.09 23.15
N ASN A 200 -13.56 21.14 22.39
CA ASN A 200 -12.12 20.91 22.26
C ASN A 200 -11.44 21.85 21.24
N GLU A 201 -12.20 22.70 20.54
CA GLU A 201 -11.67 23.65 19.56
C GLU A 201 -11.95 25.09 19.99
N ASN A 202 -10.89 25.89 20.15
CA ASN A 202 -10.97 27.29 20.53
C ASN A 202 -10.43 28.18 19.40
N TYR A 203 -11.34 28.89 18.74
CA TYR A 203 -11.01 29.81 17.64
C TYR A 203 -10.93 31.27 18.08
N GLU A 204 -11.18 31.57 19.36
CA GLU A 204 -11.25 32.96 19.86
C GLU A 204 -9.88 33.51 20.25
N GLN A 205 -8.92 32.64 20.54
CA GLN A 205 -7.58 33.03 21.01
C GLN A 205 -6.52 32.87 19.92
N GLN A 206 -6.18 33.97 19.26
CA GLN A 206 -5.11 33.99 18.26
C GLN A 206 -3.75 33.61 18.88
N GLY A 207 -2.96 32.81 18.13
CA GLY A 207 -1.61 32.40 18.51
C GLY A 207 -1.53 31.19 19.44
N GLN A 208 -2.66 30.67 19.93
CA GLN A 208 -2.71 29.40 20.65
C GLN A 208 -3.09 28.24 19.71
N SER A 209 -2.86 27.01 20.17
CA SER A 209 -3.42 25.84 19.51
C SER A 209 -4.93 25.96 19.48
N VAL A 210 -5.53 25.72 18.32
CA VAL A 210 -6.99 25.71 18.18
C VAL A 210 -7.54 24.45 18.86
N THR A 211 -6.96 23.29 18.56
CA THR A 211 -7.24 22.04 19.27
C THR A 211 -6.62 22.07 20.67
N GLN A 212 -7.45 21.95 21.70
CA GLN A 212 -7.04 22.10 23.11
C GLN A 212 -6.46 20.81 23.71
N GLN A 213 -7.01 19.66 23.34
CA GLN A 213 -6.58 18.35 23.84
C GLN A 213 -6.42 17.34 22.71
N CYS A 214 -5.54 16.36 22.92
CA CYS A 214 -5.37 15.23 22.00
C CYS A 214 -6.67 14.42 21.95
N LYS A 215 -7.10 14.06 20.74
CA LYS A 215 -8.35 13.33 20.48
C LYS A 215 -8.11 12.30 19.39
N SER A 216 -8.67 11.10 19.58
CA SER A 216 -8.65 10.02 18.60
C SER A 216 -9.96 10.00 17.81
N TYR A 217 -9.87 9.80 16.50
CA TYR A 217 -11.02 9.69 15.61
C TYR A 217 -11.06 8.28 15.03
N VAL A 218 -12.16 7.58 15.25
CA VAL A 218 -12.38 6.23 14.74
C VAL A 218 -13.16 6.32 13.45
N LEU A 219 -12.54 5.89 12.35
CA LEU A 219 -13.17 5.80 11.03
C LEU A 219 -13.69 4.37 10.85
N LYS A 220 -14.95 4.22 10.46
CA LYS A 220 -15.62 2.93 10.25
C LYS A 220 -16.14 2.84 8.82
#